data_AF-D1BKH4-F1
#
_entry.id   AF-D1BKH4-F1
#
_cell.length_a   1.000
_cell.length_b   1.000
_cell.length_c   1.000
_cell.angle_alpha   90.00
_cell.angle_beta   90.00
_cell.angle_gamma   90.00
#
_symmetry.space_group_name_H-M   'P 1'
#
loop_
_entity.id
_entity.type
_entity.pdbx_description
1 polymer ?
#
loop_
_entity_poly.entity_id
_entity_poly.type
_entity_poly.pdbx_seq_one_letter_code
_entity_poly.pdbx_strand_id
1 'polypeptide(L)'
;MLTASETALQLLDIAELRRTRAVLRHEVSQATHWRRIIRARLDLTVARAVLPSRLGLEITDQVSPETLSMLPAFGDLLAAARRPGDAFAVDDLLRLRAAEKSLGEYEAQVRRALMQATDVLVERLEAVRAVP
;
A
#
# COMPACT_ATOMS: atom_id res chain seq x y z
N MET A 1 -13.24 -12.92 -24.53
CA MET A 1 -11.92 -12.94 -25.19
C MET A 1 -10.87 -13.00 -24.11
N LEU A 2 -10.04 -14.05 -24.09
CA LEU A 2 -8.90 -14.14 -23.18
C LEU A 2 -7.88 -13.05 -23.54
N THR A 3 -7.35 -12.36 -22.54
CA THR A 3 -6.25 -11.41 -22.74
C THR A 3 -4.96 -12.16 -23.10
N ALA A 4 -4.03 -11.53 -23.82
CA ALA A 4 -2.75 -12.16 -24.18
C ALA A 4 -1.99 -12.72 -22.96
N SER A 5 -2.16 -12.08 -21.79
CA SER A 5 -1.57 -12.51 -20.52
C SER A 5 -2.23 -13.78 -19.97
N GLU A 6 -3.55 -13.94 -20.13
CA GLU A 6 -4.26 -15.17 -19.74
C GLU A 6 -3.87 -16.35 -20.63
N THR A 7 -3.74 -16.12 -21.95
CA THR A 7 -3.30 -17.17 -22.88
C THR A 7 -1.90 -17.67 -22.55
N ALA A 8 -0.98 -16.78 -22.13
CA ALA A 8 0.36 -17.17 -21.71
C ALA A 8 0.35 -18.00 -20.42
N LEU A 9 -0.49 -17.66 -19.44
CA LEU A 9 -0.62 -18.41 -18.18
C LEU A 9 -1.14 -19.83 -18.41
N GLN A 10 -2.05 -20.03 -19.36
CA GLN A 10 -2.63 -21.34 -19.68
C GLN A 10 -1.62 -22.37 -20.22
N LEU A 11 -0.53 -21.88 -20.82
CA LEU A 11 0.56 -22.71 -21.36
C LEU A 11 1.56 -23.18 -20.29
N LEU A 12 1.53 -22.57 -19.10
CA LEU A 12 2.47 -22.91 -18.01
C LEU A 12 2.09 -24.22 -17.31
N ASP A 13 3.10 -24.95 -16.85
CA ASP A 13 2.89 -26.08 -15.96
C ASP A 13 2.60 -25.64 -14.50
N ILE A 14 2.28 -26.61 -13.62
CA ILE A 14 1.95 -26.32 -12.22
C ILE A 14 3.13 -25.72 -11.44
N ALA A 15 4.36 -26.15 -11.71
CA ALA A 15 5.54 -25.64 -11.02
C ALA A 15 5.84 -24.19 -11.44
N GLU A 16 5.69 -23.89 -12.72
CA GLU A 16 5.80 -22.57 -13.30
C GLU A 16 4.70 -21.63 -12.78
N LEU A 17 3.44 -22.08 -12.73
CA LEU A 17 2.33 -21.31 -12.15
C LEU A 17 2.58 -20.98 -10.67
N ARG A 18 3.10 -21.94 -9.88
CA ARG A 18 3.49 -21.70 -8.47
C ARG A 18 4.59 -20.65 -8.36
N ARG A 19 5.62 -20.72 -9.22
CA ARG A 19 6.71 -19.73 -9.28
C ARG A 19 6.18 -18.34 -9.65
N THR A 20 5.39 -18.26 -10.72
CA THR A 20 4.75 -17.02 -11.18
C THR A 20 3.90 -16.38 -10.08
N ARG A 21 3.08 -17.18 -9.40
CA ARG A 21 2.29 -16.72 -8.25
C ARG A 21 3.17 -16.19 -7.11
N ALA A 22 4.29 -16.84 -6.81
CA ALA A 22 5.21 -16.39 -5.76
C ALA A 22 5.85 -15.03 -6.11
N VAL A 23 6.29 -14.86 -7.35
CA VAL A 23 6.85 -13.59 -7.86
C VAL A 23 5.81 -12.48 -7.80
N LEU A 24 4.60 -12.72 -8.31
CA LEU A 24 3.51 -11.73 -8.29
C LEU A 24 3.10 -11.34 -6.85
N ARG A 25 3.07 -12.28 -5.91
CA ARG A 25 2.83 -11.98 -4.49
C ARG A 25 3.91 -11.08 -3.91
N HIS A 26 5.17 -11.35 -4.23
CA HIS A 26 6.28 -10.51 -3.79
C HIS A 26 6.13 -9.08 -4.32
N GLU A 27 5.83 -8.95 -5.62
CA GLU A 27 5.65 -7.66 -6.27
C GLU A 27 4.50 -6.85 -5.66
N VAL A 28 3.35 -7.50 -5.38
CA VAL A 28 2.24 -6.85 -4.65
C VAL A 28 2.68 -6.32 -3.28
N SER A 29 3.52 -7.09 -2.56
CA SER A 29 4.06 -6.65 -1.27
C SER A 29 4.98 -5.43 -1.42
N GLN A 30 5.85 -5.42 -2.44
CA GLN A 30 6.73 -4.29 -2.72
C GLN A 30 5.94 -3.04 -3.12
N ALA A 31 4.98 -3.17 -4.03
CA ALA A 31 4.12 -2.07 -4.45
C ALA A 31 3.33 -1.48 -3.26
N THR A 32 2.78 -2.34 -2.39
CA THR A 32 2.10 -1.91 -1.16
C THR A 32 3.04 -1.15 -0.23
N HIS A 33 4.27 -1.63 -0.06
CA HIS A 33 5.27 -0.98 0.77
C HIS A 33 5.63 0.41 0.24
N TRP A 34 5.92 0.51 -1.07
CA TRP A 34 6.20 1.79 -1.72
C TRP A 34 5.05 2.78 -1.59
N ARG A 35 3.80 2.35 -1.76
CA ARG A 35 2.64 3.22 -1.56
C ARG A 35 2.55 3.76 -0.14
N ARG A 36 2.86 2.94 0.88
CA ARG A 36 2.90 3.41 2.27
C ARG A 36 3.95 4.49 2.48
N ILE A 37 5.14 4.32 1.89
CA ILE A 37 6.21 5.33 1.94
C ILE A 37 5.76 6.64 1.27
N ILE A 38 5.21 6.57 0.05
CA ILE A 38 4.76 7.75 -0.69
C ILE A 38 3.61 8.47 0.04
N ARG A 39 2.65 7.73 0.61
CA ARG A 39 1.58 8.30 1.43
C ARG A 39 2.10 8.98 2.69
N ALA A 40 2.98 8.32 3.44
CA ALA A 40 3.60 8.92 4.61
C ALA A 40 4.33 10.23 4.25
N ARG A 41 5.00 10.25 3.09
CA ARG A 41 5.65 11.47 2.60
C ARG A 41 4.65 12.56 2.21
N LEU A 42 3.55 12.21 1.52
CA LEU A 42 2.45 13.14 1.23
C LEU A 42 1.86 13.74 2.50
N ASP A 43 1.55 12.90 3.49
CA ASP A 43 0.97 13.32 4.76
C ASP A 43 1.89 14.29 5.50
N LEU A 44 3.21 14.00 5.52
CA LEU A 44 4.22 14.91 6.09
C LEU A 44 4.36 16.22 5.32
N THR A 45 4.26 16.20 3.98
CA THR A 45 4.31 17.42 3.18
C THR A 45 3.05 18.27 3.42
N VAL A 46 1.87 17.66 3.54
CA VAL A 46 0.63 18.37 3.90
C VAL A 46 0.70 18.92 5.32
N ALA A 47 1.18 18.14 6.29
CA ALA A 47 1.32 18.54 7.70
C ALA A 47 2.25 19.76 7.90
N ARG A 48 3.11 20.06 6.93
CA ARG A 48 3.94 21.28 6.92
C ARG A 48 3.13 22.52 6.56
N ALA A 49 2.24 22.43 5.59
CA ALA A 49 1.36 23.53 5.18
C ALA A 49 0.18 23.73 6.14
N VAL A 50 -0.39 22.63 6.65
CA VAL A 50 -1.50 22.64 7.60
C VAL A 50 -1.13 21.75 8.78
N LEU A 51 -0.93 22.33 9.95
CA LEU A 51 -0.60 21.57 11.15
C LEU A 51 -1.75 20.65 11.55
N PRO A 52 -1.46 19.40 11.98
CA PRO A 52 -2.46 18.54 12.60
C PRO A 52 -3.09 19.21 13.83
N SER A 53 -4.37 18.91 14.08
CA SER A 53 -5.07 19.37 15.28
C SER A 53 -4.50 18.72 16.54
N ARG A 54 -4.61 19.41 17.67
CA ARG A 54 -4.20 18.86 18.97
C ARG A 54 -5.13 17.73 19.38
N LEU A 55 -4.55 16.64 19.89
CA LEU A 55 -5.32 15.53 20.46
C LEU A 55 -5.90 15.92 21.83
N GLY A 56 -7.05 15.35 22.18
CA GLY A 56 -7.63 15.44 23.52
C GLY A 56 -8.51 16.66 23.79
N LEU A 57 -8.50 17.71 22.95
CA LEU A 57 -9.24 18.95 23.21
C LEU A 57 -10.76 18.79 23.22
N GLU A 58 -11.30 17.92 22.36
CA GLU A 58 -12.75 17.78 22.16
C GLU A 58 -13.36 16.64 22.99
N ILE A 59 -12.53 15.86 23.68
CA ILE A 59 -12.96 14.65 24.41
C ILE A 59 -12.79 14.76 25.93
N THR A 60 -12.50 15.96 26.45
CA THR A 60 -12.12 16.15 27.87
C THR A 60 -13.16 15.68 28.87
N ASP A 61 -14.43 15.74 28.50
CA ASP A 61 -15.55 15.32 29.36
C ASP A 61 -15.89 13.83 29.20
N GLN A 62 -15.36 13.19 28.16
CA GLN A 62 -15.69 11.82 27.76
C GLN A 62 -14.62 10.80 28.17
N VAL A 63 -13.41 11.25 28.52
CA VAL A 63 -12.32 10.36 28.95
C VAL A 63 -11.72 10.82 30.27
N SER A 64 -11.15 9.88 31.02
CA SER A 64 -10.51 10.20 32.30
C SER A 64 -9.29 11.10 32.12
N PRO A 65 -8.95 11.97 33.10
CA PRO A 65 -7.71 12.75 33.09
C PRO A 65 -6.46 11.89 32.93
N GLU A 66 -6.46 10.69 33.53
CA GLU A 66 -5.39 9.70 33.41
C GLU A 66 -5.18 9.29 31.95
N THR A 67 -6.26 9.06 31.20
CA THR A 67 -6.19 8.75 29.76
C THR A 67 -5.61 9.91 28.96
N LEU A 68 -6.02 11.14 29.26
CA LEU A 68 -5.46 12.33 28.62
C LEU A 68 -3.97 12.51 28.93
N SER A 69 -3.54 12.14 30.14
CA SER A 69 -2.13 12.23 30.54
C SER A 69 -1.20 11.26 29.81
N MET A 70 -1.75 10.21 29.17
CA MET A 70 -0.99 9.28 28.32
C MET A 70 -0.66 9.88 26.94
N LEU A 71 -1.30 10.99 26.54
CA LEU A 71 -1.00 11.63 25.27
C LEU A 71 0.40 12.25 25.30
N PRO A 72 1.26 11.97 24.30
CA PRO A 72 2.51 12.70 24.16
C PRO A 72 2.25 14.20 24.00
N ALA A 73 3.17 15.03 24.50
CA ALA A 73 3.04 16.46 24.36
C ALA A 73 2.96 16.85 22.88
N PHE A 74 2.05 17.76 22.54
CA PHE A 74 1.85 18.17 21.14
C PHE A 74 3.13 18.71 20.49
N GLY A 75 3.97 19.42 21.27
CA GLY A 75 5.28 19.89 20.80
C GLY A 75 6.21 18.74 20.41
N ASP A 76 6.23 17.65 21.18
CA ASP A 76 7.06 16.48 20.91
C ASP A 76 6.59 15.74 19.65
N LEU A 77 5.27 15.60 19.47
CA LEU A 77 4.68 15.03 18.26
C LEU A 77 5.01 15.86 17.01
N LEU A 78 4.90 17.19 17.11
CA LEU A 78 5.26 18.09 16.03
C LEU A 78 6.76 18.04 15.71
N ALA A 79 7.63 17.97 16.73
CA ALA A 79 9.07 17.85 16.54
C ALA A 79 9.45 16.53 15.87
N ALA A 80 8.84 15.42 16.27
CA ALA A 80 9.04 14.11 15.64
C ALA A 80 8.57 14.10 14.17
N ALA A 81 7.47 14.78 13.84
CA ALA A 81 6.94 14.86 12.48
C ALA A 81 7.72 15.83 11.58
N ARG A 82 8.29 16.90 12.13
CA ARG A 82 9.02 17.93 11.38
C ARG A 82 10.53 17.74 11.50
N ARG A 83 11.12 16.91 10.63
CA ARG A 83 12.59 16.89 10.49
C ARG A 83 13.10 18.23 9.93
N PRO A 84 14.08 18.90 10.57
CA PRO A 84 14.72 20.10 10.02
C PRO A 84 15.49 19.77 8.75
N GLY A 85 15.48 20.66 7.75
CA GLY A 85 16.45 20.64 6.63
C GLY A 85 15.87 20.51 5.23
N ASP A 86 14.74 19.84 5.04
CA ASP A 86 14.19 19.67 3.68
C ASP A 86 13.14 20.73 3.40
N ALA A 87 13.46 21.75 2.59
CA ALA A 87 12.43 22.59 1.98
C ALA A 87 11.75 21.77 0.87
N PHE A 88 10.50 21.35 1.08
CA PHE A 88 9.70 20.68 0.05
C PHE A 88 8.87 21.73 -0.68
N ALA A 89 9.06 21.82 -2.00
CA ALA A 89 8.30 22.74 -2.84
C ALA A 89 6.88 22.20 -3.05
N VAL A 90 5.92 23.09 -3.34
CA VAL A 90 4.54 22.69 -3.68
C VAL A 90 4.51 21.76 -4.90
N ASP A 91 5.45 21.91 -5.85
CA ASP A 91 5.61 21.02 -7.00
C ASP A 91 5.90 19.56 -6.59
N ASP A 92 6.51 19.35 -5.42
CA ASP A 92 6.77 18.00 -4.91
C ASP A 92 5.46 17.30 -4.50
N LEU A 93 4.42 18.03 -4.06
CA LEU A 93 3.11 17.46 -3.76
C LEU A 93 2.45 16.88 -5.01
N LEU A 94 2.48 17.62 -6.13
CA LEU A 94 1.90 17.15 -7.39
C LEU A 94 2.62 15.89 -7.89
N ARG A 95 3.96 15.88 -7.80
CA ARG A 95 4.78 14.70 -8.16
C ARG A 95 4.47 13.50 -7.27
N LEU A 96 4.37 13.71 -5.95
CA LEU A 96 4.04 12.64 -5.01
C LEU A 96 2.62 12.09 -5.24
N ARG A 97 1.64 12.95 -5.55
CA ARG A 97 0.27 12.53 -5.90
C ARG A 97 0.24 11.72 -7.19
N ALA A 98 0.97 12.16 -8.21
CA ALA A 98 1.12 11.40 -9.45
C ALA A 98 1.76 10.04 -9.20
N ALA A 99 2.84 9.98 -8.39
CA ALA A 99 3.48 8.74 -8.01
C ALA A 99 2.55 7.79 -7.23
N GLU A 100 1.76 8.30 -6.27
CA GLU A 100 0.79 7.49 -5.52
C GLU A 100 -0.27 6.88 -6.44
N LYS A 101 -0.78 7.69 -7.38
CA LYS A 101 -1.73 7.24 -8.39
C LYS A 101 -1.14 6.14 -9.28
N SER A 102 0.03 6.38 -9.87
CA SER A 102 0.70 5.41 -10.75
C SER A 102 1.03 4.11 -10.01
N LEU A 103 1.49 4.18 -8.76
CA LEU A 103 1.73 2.99 -7.93
C LEU A 103 0.43 2.25 -7.61
N GLY A 104 -0.68 2.97 -7.38
CA GLY A 104 -1.99 2.36 -7.16
C GLY A 104 -2.52 1.63 -8.38
N GLU A 105 -2.37 2.22 -9.57
CA GLU A 105 -2.73 1.60 -10.84
C GLU A 105 -1.87 0.36 -11.13
N TYR A 106 -0.56 0.46 -10.90
CA TYR A 106 0.38 -0.65 -11.03
C TYR A 106 0.04 -1.79 -10.08
N GLU A 107 -0.13 -1.51 -8.79
CA GLU A 107 -0.50 -2.53 -7.78
C GLU A 107 -1.81 -3.24 -8.17
N ALA A 108 -2.82 -2.49 -8.63
CA ALA A 108 -4.08 -3.06 -9.09
C ALA A 108 -3.88 -3.99 -10.28
N GLN A 109 -3.02 -3.65 -11.22
CA GLN A 109 -2.69 -4.51 -12.36
C GLN A 109 -1.95 -5.78 -11.93
N VAL A 110 -0.97 -5.68 -11.05
CA VAL A 110 -0.23 -6.85 -10.53
C VAL A 110 -1.15 -7.76 -9.72
N ARG A 111 -2.08 -7.19 -8.93
CA ARG A 111 -3.10 -7.97 -8.20
C ARG A 111 -4.03 -8.72 -9.14
N ARG A 112 -4.46 -8.10 -10.25
CA ARG A 112 -5.25 -8.79 -11.29
C ARG A 112 -4.48 -9.96 -11.89
N ALA A 113 -3.21 -9.76 -12.25
CA ALA A 113 -2.36 -10.83 -12.77
C ALA A 113 -2.16 -11.96 -11.73
N LEU A 114 -2.00 -11.62 -10.46
CA LEU A 114 -1.89 -12.59 -9.36
C LEU A 114 -3.17 -13.43 -9.20
N MET A 115 -4.34 -12.78 -9.32
CA MET A 115 -5.64 -13.46 -9.27
C MET A 115 -5.77 -14.44 -10.44
N GLN A 116 -5.52 -13.98 -11.67
CA GLN A 116 -5.53 -14.84 -12.86
C GLN A 116 -4.58 -16.05 -12.73
N ALA A 117 -3.33 -15.83 -12.29
CA ALA A 117 -2.38 -16.92 -12.08
C ALA A 117 -2.81 -17.90 -10.96
N THR A 118 -3.54 -17.41 -9.96
CA THR A 118 -4.09 -18.25 -8.89
C THR A 118 -5.28 -19.07 -9.39
N ASP A 119 -6.17 -18.47 -10.17
CA ASP A 119 -7.34 -19.16 -10.74
C ASP A 119 -6.90 -20.31 -11.65
N VAL A 120 -5.97 -20.06 -12.59
CA VAL A 120 -5.40 -21.10 -13.47
C VAL A 120 -4.71 -22.21 -12.68
N LEU A 121 -3.99 -21.85 -11.60
CA LEU A 121 -3.35 -22.85 -10.74
C LEU A 121 -4.38 -23.73 -10.02
N VAL A 122 -5.47 -23.15 -9.53
CA VAL A 122 -6.55 -23.89 -8.86
C VAL A 122 -7.22 -24.84 -9.85
N GLU A 123 -7.63 -24.35 -11.02
CA GLU A 123 -8.24 -25.17 -12.08
C GLU A 123 -7.36 -26.38 -12.43
N ARG A 124 -6.05 -26.18 -12.55
CA ARG A 124 -5.11 -27.24 -12.93
C ARG A 124 -4.87 -28.24 -11.81
N LEU A 125 -4.85 -27.80 -10.55
CA LEU A 125 -4.77 -28.68 -9.39
C LEU A 125 -6.03 -29.53 -9.23
N GLU A 126 -7.21 -28.97 -9.50
CA GLU A 126 -8.47 -29.70 -9.50
C GLU A 126 -8.52 -30.74 -10.63
N ALA A 127 -8.06 -30.37 -11.84
CA ALA A 127 -7.96 -31.31 -12.96
C ALA A 127 -7.04 -32.49 -12.65
N VAL A 128 -5.85 -32.25 -12.06
CA VAL A 128 -4.94 -33.33 -11.64
C VAL A 128 -5.56 -34.22 -10.56
N ARG A 129 -6.32 -33.65 -9.62
CA ARG A 129 -7.02 -34.42 -8.58
C ARG A 129 -8.16 -35.27 -9.15
N ALA A 130 -8.76 -34.86 -10.25
CA ALA A 130 -9.88 -35.55 -10.90
C ALA A 130 -9.45 -36.72 -11.80
N VAL A 131 -8.15 -36.88 -12.08
CA VAL A 131 -7.63 -38.05 -12.80
C VAL A 131 -7.49 -39.21 -11.79
N PRO A 132 -8.20 -40.34 -11.98
CA PRO A 132 -8.20 -41.48 -11.06
C PRO A 132 -6.90 -42.27 -11.05
#